data_AF-A0A4P6RH40-F1
#
_entry.id   AF-A0A4P6RH40-F1
#
_cell.length_a   1.000
_cell.length_b   1.000
_cell.length_c   1.000
_cell.angle_alpha   90.00
_cell.angle_beta   90.00
_cell.angle_gamma   90.00
#
_symmetry.space_group_name_H-M   'P 1'
#
loop_
_entity.id
_entity.type
_entity.pdbx_description
1 polymer ?
#
loop_
_entity_poly.entity_id
_entity_poly.type
_entity_poly.pdbx_seq_one_letter_code
_entity_poly.pdbx_strand_id
1 'polypeptide(L)'
;MKLMFMMIKIGVPAVMAVCLSCCSGHTAGGGNELKCRVMEVEGGYGYVVLHGADTLIYQPFIPALSGRLPFATKVEALAAGRLVCRKLADGQAPALSREEVESCLTDTGL
;
A
#
# COMPACT_ATOMS: atom_id res chain seq x y z
N MET A 1 40.40 -4.08 28.71
CA MET A 1 40.11 -5.27 29.55
C MET A 1 39.73 -6.41 28.65
N LYS A 2 40.53 -7.48 28.71
CA LYS A 2 40.49 -8.65 27.85
C LYS A 2 39.54 -9.66 28.47
N LEU A 3 38.45 -10.01 27.77
CA LEU A 3 37.52 -11.03 28.24
C LEU A 3 37.70 -12.28 27.38
N MET A 4 38.42 -13.25 27.94
CA MET A 4 38.62 -14.61 27.43
C MET A 4 37.71 -15.54 28.23
N PHE A 5 36.72 -16.15 27.59
CA PHE A 5 36.03 -17.38 28.04
C PHE A 5 35.39 -18.00 26.80
N MET A 6 35.40 -19.29 26.51
CA MET A 6 36.14 -20.48 26.94
C MET A 6 35.71 -21.52 25.89
N MET A 7 36.64 -22.21 25.25
CA MET A 7 36.33 -23.16 24.18
C MET A 7 35.57 -24.36 24.74
N ILE A 8 34.29 -24.48 24.41
CA ILE A 8 33.58 -25.77 24.51
C ILE A 8 33.98 -26.58 23.27
N LYS A 9 35.03 -27.40 23.41
CA LYS A 9 35.25 -28.56 22.56
C LYS A 9 34.23 -29.63 22.98
N ILE A 10 33.10 -29.69 22.30
CA ILE A 10 32.34 -30.93 22.18
C ILE A 10 32.45 -31.33 20.71
N GLY A 11 33.22 -32.39 20.49
CA GLY A 11 33.42 -32.94 19.17
C GLY A 11 32.29 -33.87 18.74
N VAL A 12 32.45 -34.29 17.48
CA VAL A 12 31.85 -35.46 16.82
C VAL A 12 30.48 -35.19 16.19
N PRO A 13 30.17 -35.72 14.99
CA PRO A 13 30.92 -35.76 13.73
C PRO A 13 30.06 -35.23 12.56
N ALA A 14 30.64 -35.18 11.36
CA ALA A 14 29.96 -34.81 10.13
C ALA A 14 28.65 -35.58 9.89
N VAL A 15 27.53 -34.85 9.85
CA VAL A 15 26.41 -35.19 8.99
C VAL A 15 26.12 -33.92 8.19
N MET A 16 26.58 -33.94 6.93
CA MET A 16 26.12 -33.02 5.90
C MET A 16 24.62 -33.25 5.69
N ALA A 17 23.80 -32.67 6.54
CA ALA A 17 22.39 -32.48 6.26
C ALA A 17 22.28 -31.14 5.52
N VAL A 18 22.29 -31.25 4.19
CA VAL A 18 21.67 -30.27 3.30
C VAL A 18 20.30 -29.93 3.88
N CYS A 19 20.23 -28.76 4.49
CA CYS A 19 19.07 -27.92 4.46
C CYS A 19 19.60 -26.54 4.10
N LEU A 20 19.80 -26.32 2.80
CA LEU A 20 19.51 -25.03 2.19
C LEU A 20 18.03 -24.74 2.46
N SER A 21 17.71 -24.47 3.72
CA SER A 21 16.49 -23.81 4.10
C SER A 21 16.67 -22.42 3.55
N CYS A 22 16.27 -22.26 2.29
CA CYS A 22 15.99 -20.99 1.69
C CYS A 22 14.94 -20.32 2.58
N CYS A 23 15.39 -19.63 3.62
CA CYS A 23 14.67 -18.53 4.22
C CYS A 23 14.70 -17.36 3.22
N SER A 24 14.26 -17.61 1.99
CA SER A 24 14.02 -16.61 0.98
C SER A 24 12.61 -16.13 1.20
N GLY A 25 12.46 -14.94 1.78
CA GLY A 25 11.14 -14.37 1.95
C GLY A 25 11.01 -13.10 2.77
N HIS A 26 12.05 -12.51 3.35
CA HIS A 26 12.00 -11.07 3.67
C HIS A 26 12.62 -10.29 2.51
N THR A 27 11.92 -10.29 1.37
CA THR A 27 11.97 -9.11 0.52
C THR A 27 11.13 -8.07 1.25
N ALA A 28 11.78 -7.22 2.04
CA ALA A 28 11.26 -5.89 2.24
C ALA A 28 11.22 -5.25 0.85
N GLY A 29 10.10 -5.46 0.13
CA GLY A 29 9.81 -4.83 -1.15
C GLY A 29 9.54 -3.36 -0.94
N GLY A 30 10.59 -2.62 -0.59
CA GLY A 30 10.69 -1.17 -0.72
C GLY A 30 11.72 -0.90 -1.81
N GLY A 31 11.43 -0.18 -2.87
CA GLY A 31 10.22 0.54 -3.22
C GLY A 31 10.21 0.86 -4.70
N ASN A 32 9.00 0.93 -5.26
CA ASN A 32 8.69 1.42 -6.61
C ASN A 32 7.21 1.18 -6.98
N GLU A 33 6.47 0.34 -6.24
CA GLU A 33 5.05 0.09 -6.53
C GLU A 33 4.12 1.08 -5.80
N LEU A 34 3.19 1.67 -6.55
CA LEU A 34 2.10 2.48 -6.02
C LEU A 34 1.04 1.58 -5.38
N LYS A 35 0.63 1.91 -4.16
CA LYS A 35 -0.40 1.17 -3.41
C LYS A 35 -1.56 2.08 -3.04
N CYS A 36 -2.77 1.67 -3.38
CA CYS A 36 -3.99 2.35 -2.92
C CYS A 36 -4.55 1.65 -1.67
N ARG A 37 -4.91 2.43 -0.64
CA ARG A 37 -5.62 1.94 0.55
C ARG A 37 -6.82 2.82 0.86
N VAL A 38 -7.88 2.22 1.38
CA VAL A 38 -9.05 2.94 1.89
C VAL A 38 -8.79 3.39 3.32
N MET A 39 -9.31 4.57 3.67
CA MET A 39 -9.34 5.10 5.02
C MET A 39 -10.76 5.51 5.41
N GLU A 40 -11.10 5.34 6.68
CA GLU A 40 -12.35 5.86 7.26
C GLU A 40 -12.18 7.33 7.62
N VAL A 41 -13.22 8.11 7.35
CA VAL A 41 -13.32 9.54 7.68
C VAL A 41 -14.70 9.81 8.30
N GLU A 42 -14.88 10.99 8.87
CA GLU A 42 -16.19 11.39 9.37
C GLU A 42 -17.24 11.33 8.23
N GLY A 43 -18.28 10.52 8.43
CA GLY A 43 -19.38 10.38 7.48
C GLY A 43 -19.13 9.47 6.27
N GLY A 44 -17.97 8.79 6.16
CA GLY A 44 -17.75 7.86 5.05
C GLY A 44 -16.29 7.42 4.88
N TYR A 45 -15.84 7.36 3.63
CA TYR A 45 -14.53 6.85 3.26
C TYR A 45 -13.75 7.81 2.36
N GLY A 46 -12.44 7.71 2.45
CA GLY A 46 -11.48 8.29 1.50
C GLY A 46 -10.45 7.26 1.09
N TYR A 47 -9.46 7.69 0.30
CA TYR A 47 -8.33 6.84 -0.06
C TYR A 47 -6.99 7.53 0.12
N VAL A 48 -5.95 6.71 0.29
CA VAL A 48 -4.55 7.14 0.24
C VAL A 48 -3.82 6.38 -0.87
N VAL A 49 -2.95 7.10 -1.58
CA VAL A 49 -1.97 6.51 -2.49
C VAL A 49 -0.61 6.58 -1.83
N LEU A 50 0.03 5.43 -1.70
CA LEU A 50 1.32 5.25 -1.06
C LEU A 50 2.37 4.86 -2.09
N HIS A 51 3.61 5.30 -1.86
CA HIS A 51 4.79 4.82 -2.57
C HIS A 51 5.87 4.47 -1.55
N GLY A 52 6.11 3.18 -1.36
CA GLY A 52 6.89 2.71 -0.21
C GLY A 52 6.21 3.07 1.12
N ALA A 53 6.91 3.84 1.96
CA ALA A 53 6.39 4.32 3.24
C ALA A 53 5.70 5.69 3.15
N ASP A 54 5.85 6.38 2.01
CA ASP A 54 5.38 7.75 1.85
C ASP A 54 3.92 7.79 1.40
N THR A 55 3.16 8.74 1.96
CA THR A 55 1.83 9.08 1.45
C THR A 55 1.98 10.12 0.35
N LEU A 56 1.70 9.73 -0.89
CA LEU A 56 1.74 10.63 -2.04
C LEU A 56 0.46 11.44 -2.17
N ILE A 57 -0.68 10.80 -1.93
CA ILE A 57 -2.01 11.43 -2.04
C ILE A 57 -2.83 11.03 -0.83
N TYR A 58 -3.42 12.03 -0.18
CA TYR A 58 -4.41 11.90 0.86
C TYR A 58 -5.71 12.53 0.37
N GLN A 59 -6.72 11.71 0.07
CA GLN A 59 -7.97 12.16 -0.52
C GLN A 59 -9.17 11.73 0.35
N PRO A 60 -9.58 12.57 1.32
CA PRO A 60 -10.68 12.26 2.23
C PRO A 60 -12.06 12.46 1.60
N PHE A 61 -12.15 13.17 0.48
CA PHE A 61 -13.42 13.55 -0.18
C PHE A 61 -13.41 13.19 -1.66
N ILE A 62 -14.59 13.05 -2.26
CA ILE A 62 -14.74 12.74 -3.69
C ILE A 62 -14.09 13.85 -4.54
N PRO A 63 -13.12 13.52 -5.42
CA PRO A 63 -12.49 14.51 -6.29
C PRO A 63 -13.49 15.03 -7.34
N ALA A 64 -13.20 16.18 -7.93
CA ALA A 64 -14.03 16.84 -8.97
C ALA A 64 -15.49 17.18 -8.57
N LEU A 65 -15.92 16.86 -7.35
CA LEU A 65 -17.19 17.32 -6.78
C LEU A 65 -16.93 18.44 -5.76
N SER A 66 -17.81 19.44 -5.80
CA SER A 66 -17.79 20.52 -4.80
C SER A 66 -18.27 20.01 -3.44
N GLY A 67 -17.66 20.52 -2.37
CA GLY A 67 -18.00 20.17 -1.00
C GLY A 67 -17.03 19.15 -0.37
N ARG A 68 -17.24 18.87 0.92
CA ARG A 68 -16.44 17.91 1.69
C ARG A 68 -17.18 16.58 1.79
N LEU A 69 -17.59 16.05 0.65
CA LEU A 69 -18.38 14.81 0.58
C LEU A 69 -17.43 13.60 0.55
N PRO A 70 -17.42 12.73 1.57
CA PRO A 70 -16.68 11.48 1.51
C PRO A 70 -17.39 10.47 0.60
N PHE A 71 -16.69 9.41 0.21
CA PHE A 71 -17.32 8.28 -0.48
C PHE A 71 -18.24 7.52 0.46
N ALA A 72 -19.38 7.04 -0.05
CA ALA A 72 -20.36 6.29 0.75
C ALA A 72 -19.84 4.89 1.10
N THR A 73 -19.06 4.27 0.21
CA THR A 73 -18.54 2.91 0.41
C THR A 73 -17.02 2.81 0.25
N LYS A 74 -16.43 1.78 0.89
CA LYS A 74 -15.02 1.40 0.71
C LYS A 74 -14.69 1.07 -0.74
N VAL A 75 -15.65 0.48 -1.47
CA VAL A 75 -15.47 0.04 -2.86
C VAL A 75 -15.30 1.25 -3.78
N GLU A 76 -16.13 2.27 -3.62
CA GLU A 76 -16.07 3.50 -4.42
C GLU A 76 -14.76 4.28 -4.17
N ALA A 77 -14.38 4.44 -2.90
CA ALA A 77 -13.12 5.07 -2.53
C ALA A 77 -11.91 4.31 -3.13
N LEU A 78 -11.95 2.98 -3.09
CA LEU A 78 -10.91 2.14 -3.65
C LEU A 78 -10.87 2.20 -5.19
N ALA A 79 -12.03 2.27 -5.85
CA ALA A 79 -12.12 2.40 -7.30
C ALA A 79 -11.47 3.70 -7.78
N ALA A 80 -11.83 4.83 -7.16
CA ALA A 80 -11.24 6.13 -7.45
C ALA A 80 -9.73 6.15 -7.17
N GLY A 81 -9.28 5.65 -6.02
CA GLY A 81 -7.86 5.61 -5.69
C GLY A 81 -7.04 4.69 -6.60
N ARG A 82 -7.62 3.58 -7.09
CA ARG A 82 -6.97 2.72 -8.11
C ARG A 82 -6.86 3.41 -9.46
N LEU A 83 -7.84 4.21 -9.85
CA LEU A 83 -7.75 5.00 -11.07
C LEU A 83 -6.61 6.02 -10.99
N VAL A 84 -6.48 6.68 -9.83
CA VAL A 84 -5.33 7.57 -9.57
C VAL A 84 -4.00 6.83 -9.61
N CYS A 85 -3.90 5.64 -9.00
CA CYS A 85 -2.71 4.79 -9.10
C CYS A 85 -2.34 4.48 -10.57
N ARG A 86 -3.33 4.16 -11.43
CA ARG A 86 -3.09 3.89 -12.85
C ARG A 86 -2.56 5.12 -13.58
N LYS A 87 -3.19 6.29 -13.39
CA LYS A 87 -2.74 7.54 -14.02
C LYS A 87 -1.31 7.88 -13.62
N LEU A 88 -0.97 7.74 -12.33
CA LEU A 88 0.39 7.96 -11.85
C LEU A 88 1.39 6.95 -12.43
N ALA A 89 1.02 5.67 -12.53
CA ALA A 89 1.85 4.65 -13.16
C ALA A 89 2.09 4.93 -14.66
N ASP A 90 1.11 5.53 -15.33
CA ASP A 90 1.16 5.92 -16.74
C ASP A 90 1.85 7.30 -16.95
N GLY A 91 2.37 7.93 -15.89
CA GLY A 91 3.01 9.24 -15.95
C GLY A 91 2.04 10.41 -16.21
N GLN A 92 0.74 10.20 -16.01
CA GLN A 92 -0.30 11.20 -16.16
C GLN A 92 -0.56 11.98 -14.85
N ALA A 93 -1.24 13.12 -14.97
CA ALA A 93 -1.70 13.87 -13.81
C ALA A 93 -2.74 13.04 -13.01
N PRO A 94 -2.66 13.04 -11.66
CA PRO A 94 -3.55 12.25 -10.81
C PRO A 94 -4.98 12.80 -10.70
N ALA A 95 -5.26 13.97 -11.28
CA ALA A 95 -6.59 14.56 -11.25
C ALA A 95 -7.60 13.66 -11.98
N LEU A 96 -8.74 13.39 -11.36
CA LEU A 96 -9.85 12.68 -11.99
C LEU A 96 -10.84 13.68 -12.60
N SER A 97 -11.34 13.38 -13.79
CA SER A 97 -12.48 14.09 -14.36
C SER A 97 -13.78 13.71 -13.65
N ARG A 98 -14.85 14.48 -13.88
CA ARG A 98 -16.15 14.18 -13.30
C ARG A 98 -16.69 12.84 -13.78
N GLU A 99 -16.50 12.51 -15.06
CA GLU A 99 -16.96 11.27 -15.68
C GLU A 99 -16.19 10.06 -15.12
N GLU A 100 -14.88 10.21 -14.91
CA GLU A 100 -14.04 9.20 -14.26
C GLU A 100 -14.52 8.93 -12.82
N VAL A 101 -14.87 9.98 -12.09
CA VAL A 101 -15.42 9.87 -10.73
C VAL A 101 -16.78 9.19 -10.74
N GLU A 102 -17.71 9.63 -11.60
CA GLU A 102 -19.04 9.04 -11.73
C GLU A 102 -18.97 7.54 -12.07
N SER A 103 -18.00 7.12 -12.90
CA SER A 103 -17.78 5.69 -13.20
C SER A 103 -17.31 4.85 -12.00
N CYS A 104 -16.78 5.49 -10.95
CA CYS A 104 -16.37 4.84 -9.72
C CYS A 104 -17.49 4.77 -8.67
N LEU A 105 -18.54 5.56 -8.83
CA LEU A 105 -19.68 5.62 -7.93
C LEU A 105 -20.75 4.62 -8.39
N THR A 106 -21.35 3.92 -7.45
CA THR A 106 -22.56 3.14 -7.76
C THR A 106 -23.76 4.09 -7.81
N ASP A 107 -24.79 3.77 -8.61
CA ASP A 107 -25.99 4.61 -8.84
C ASP A 107 -26.75 5.05 -7.56
N THR A 108 -26.35 4.51 -6.41
CA THR A 108 -26.80 4.89 -5.08
C THR A 108 -26.08 6.14 -4.55
N GLY A 109 -26.51 7.33 -5.00
CA GLY A 109 -26.64 8.48 -4.08
C GLY A 109 -25.75 9.71 -4.29
N LEU A 110 -25.73 10.28 -5.49
CA LEU A 110 -25.61 11.74 -5.65
C LEU A 110 -26.99 12.39 -5.68
#